data_AF-A0A317F051-F1
#
_entry.id   AF-A0A317F051-F1
#
_cell.length_a   1.000
_cell.length_b   1.000
_cell.length_c   1.000
_cell.angle_alpha   90.00
_cell.angle_beta   90.00
_cell.angle_gamma   90.00
#
_symmetry.space_group_name_H-M   'P 1'
#
loop_
_entity.id
_entity.type
_entity.pdbx_description
1 polymer ?
#
loop_
_entity_poly.entity_id
_entity_poly.type
_entity_poly.pdbx_seq_one_letter_code
_entity_poly.pdbx_strand_id
1 'polypeptide(L)'
;MKNTLTVILFFFALGSARAQKQNVKTFQLMKPGFNTKEIGGTISEVYTTQRYGKTFWWVKIGKDTILYVWYNDLDTATMKVGVTRKFYSIKRLDGNLWKKEKSEGPIK
;
A
#
# COMPACT_ATOMS: atom_id res chain seq x y z
N MET A 1 -34.20 42.92 -35.00
CA MET A 1 -33.22 42.82 -33.90
C MET A 1 -33.03 41.35 -33.59
N LYS A 2 -31.80 40.85 -33.77
CA LYS A 2 -31.42 39.45 -33.57
C LYS A 2 -30.94 39.25 -32.13
N ASN A 3 -30.93 37.97 -31.72
CA ASN A 3 -30.11 37.33 -30.66
C ASN A 3 -30.96 36.78 -29.51
N THR A 4 -31.53 35.58 -29.70
CA THR A 4 -30.98 34.28 -29.25
C THR A 4 -30.96 34.13 -27.73
N LEU A 5 -32.07 33.58 -27.20
CA LEU A 5 -32.16 32.96 -25.89
C LEU A 5 -31.07 31.89 -25.77
N THR A 6 -30.02 32.18 -25.01
CA THR A 6 -28.96 31.23 -24.72
C THR A 6 -29.38 30.42 -23.49
N VAL A 7 -29.86 29.21 -23.75
CA VAL A 7 -30.14 28.19 -22.73
C VAL A 7 -28.80 27.71 -22.18
N ILE A 8 -28.45 28.13 -20.96
CA ILE A 8 -27.28 27.62 -20.24
C ILE A 8 -27.75 26.42 -19.42
N LEU A 9 -27.67 25.22 -20.00
CA LEU A 9 -27.70 23.97 -19.24
C LEU A 9 -26.30 23.73 -18.65
N PHE A 10 -26.09 24.17 -17.40
CA PHE A 10 -24.96 23.69 -16.61
C PHE A 10 -25.27 22.26 -16.16
N PHE A 11 -24.87 21.28 -16.97
CA PHE A 11 -24.78 19.89 -16.54
C PHE A 11 -23.70 19.78 -15.45
N PHE A 12 -24.11 19.91 -14.19
CA PHE A 12 -23.33 19.40 -13.07
C PHE A 12 -23.32 17.87 -13.14
N ALA A 13 -22.46 17.32 -13.99
CA ALA A 13 -22.02 15.94 -13.85
C ALA A 13 -21.11 15.89 -12.61
N LEU A 14 -21.72 15.94 -11.43
CA LEU A 14 -21.14 15.40 -10.22
C LEU A 14 -21.11 13.88 -10.41
N GLY A 15 -20.20 13.43 -11.27
CA GLY A 15 -19.77 12.05 -11.28
C GLY A 15 -19.24 11.80 -9.88
N SER A 16 -20.05 11.13 -9.07
CA SER A 16 -19.59 10.52 -7.83
C SER A 16 -18.48 9.57 -8.25
N ALA A 17 -17.24 10.06 -8.24
CA ALA A 17 -16.05 9.26 -8.21
C ALA A 17 -16.16 8.50 -6.89
N ARG A 18 -16.90 7.39 -6.91
CA ARG A 18 -16.82 6.37 -5.88
C ARG A 18 -15.36 6.00 -5.88
N ALA A 19 -14.59 6.58 -4.96
CA ALA A 19 -13.19 6.28 -4.75
C ALA A 19 -13.14 4.76 -4.63
N GLN A 20 -12.75 4.10 -5.72
CA GLN A 20 -12.78 2.65 -5.82
C GLN A 20 -11.82 2.19 -4.74
N LYS A 21 -12.38 1.68 -3.64
CA LYS A 21 -11.67 1.39 -2.40
C LYS A 21 -10.47 0.55 -2.78
N GLN A 22 -9.29 1.18 -2.81
CA GLN A 22 -8.10 0.58 -3.40
C GLN A 22 -7.85 -0.72 -2.64
N ASN A 23 -8.03 -1.85 -3.33
CA ASN A 23 -7.99 -3.16 -2.70
C ASN A 23 -6.53 -3.54 -2.55
N VAL A 24 -5.90 -3.00 -1.51
CA VAL A 24 -4.50 -3.24 -1.20
C VAL A 24 -4.34 -4.69 -0.75
N LYS A 25 -3.60 -5.47 -1.53
CA LYS A 25 -3.22 -6.85 -1.20
C LYS A 25 -2.08 -6.80 -0.19
N THR A 26 -2.31 -7.40 0.97
CA THR A 26 -1.31 -7.45 2.04
C THR A 26 -0.78 -8.86 2.18
N PHE A 27 0.53 -8.99 2.28
CA PHE A 27 1.24 -10.24 2.46
C PHE A 27 2.24 -10.14 3.60
N GLN A 28 2.69 -11.28 4.09
CA GLN A 28 3.80 -11.43 5.02
C GLN A 28 4.89 -12.27 4.37
N LEU A 29 6.13 -11.82 4.51
CA LEU A 29 7.30 -12.60 4.20
C LEU A 29 7.46 -13.70 5.25
N MET A 30 7.49 -14.95 4.80
CA MET A 30 7.69 -16.12 5.65
C MET A 30 9.12 -16.62 5.49
N LYS A 31 9.50 -17.58 6.33
CA LYS A 31 10.81 -18.22 6.24
C LYS A 31 10.99 -18.93 4.89
N PRO A 32 12.23 -19.00 4.37
CA PRO A 32 12.53 -19.71 3.13
C PRO A 32 11.97 -21.13 3.14
N GLY A 33 11.34 -21.54 2.04
CA GLY A 33 10.77 -22.89 1.90
C GLY A 33 9.38 -23.07 2.49
N PHE A 34 8.79 -22.04 3.12
CA PHE A 34 7.42 -22.14 3.65
C PHE A 34 6.38 -22.45 2.57
N ASN A 35 6.55 -21.87 1.37
CA ASN A 35 5.80 -22.23 0.16
C ASN A 35 6.54 -21.73 -1.09
N THR A 36 6.00 -22.08 -2.26
CA THR A 36 6.49 -21.68 -3.59
C THR A 36 5.90 -20.37 -4.11
N LYS A 37 5.08 -19.67 -3.31
CA LYS A 37 4.46 -18.40 -3.75
C LYS A 37 5.50 -17.30 -3.76
N GLU A 38 5.40 -16.42 -4.75
CA GLU A 38 6.28 -15.27 -4.91
C GLU A 38 5.49 -14.01 -5.27
N ILE A 39 6.05 -12.85 -4.92
CA ILE A 39 5.65 -11.53 -5.42
C ILE A 39 6.90 -10.82 -5.89
N GLY A 40 6.85 -10.24 -7.08
CA GLY A 40 7.91 -9.41 -7.63
C GLY A 40 7.40 -8.04 -8.04
N GLY A 41 8.28 -7.05 -7.99
CA GLY A 41 8.03 -5.73 -8.55
C GLY A 41 9.00 -4.68 -8.03
N THR A 42 8.81 -3.46 -8.50
CA THR A 42 9.57 -2.29 -8.03
C THR A 42 9.03 -1.82 -6.69
N ILE A 43 9.93 -1.68 -5.71
CA ILE A 43 9.61 -1.14 -4.40
C ILE A 43 9.29 0.34 -4.55
N SER A 44 8.06 0.72 -4.21
CA SER A 44 7.58 2.10 -4.29
C SER A 44 7.70 2.84 -2.97
N GLU A 45 7.70 2.12 -1.85
CA GLU A 45 7.76 2.70 -0.51
C GLU A 45 8.31 1.68 0.48
N VAL A 46 9.09 2.14 1.45
CA VAL A 46 9.50 1.35 2.62
C VAL A 46 9.23 2.20 3.86
N TYR A 47 8.46 1.68 4.80
CA TYR A 47 8.04 2.44 5.98
C TYR A 47 7.77 1.52 7.17
N THR A 48 7.65 2.13 8.34
CA THR A 48 7.28 1.44 9.56
C THR A 48 5.92 1.90 10.09
N THR A 49 5.24 1.01 10.80
CA THR A 49 4.15 1.36 11.71
C THR A 49 4.49 0.87 13.12
N GLN A 50 3.96 1.54 14.13
CA GLN A 50 4.01 1.07 15.51
C GLN A 50 2.60 0.62 15.91
N ARG A 51 2.51 -0.47 16.68
CA ARG A 51 1.28 -0.92 17.36
C ARG A 51 1.66 -1.72 18.59
N TYR A 52 1.00 -1.44 19.72
CA TYR A 52 1.24 -2.14 20.99
C TYR A 52 2.73 -2.19 21.39
N GLY A 53 3.47 -1.09 21.16
CA GLY A 53 4.91 -1.01 21.43
C GLY A 53 5.80 -1.80 20.47
N LYS A 54 5.24 -2.41 19.41
CA LYS A 54 6.00 -3.17 18.40
C LYS A 54 6.10 -2.38 17.10
N THR A 55 7.29 -2.41 16.50
CA THR A 55 7.54 -1.82 15.18
C THR A 55 7.36 -2.87 14.09
N PHE A 56 6.58 -2.54 13.07
CA PHE A 56 6.32 -3.38 11.91
C PHE A 56 6.93 -2.74 10.67
N TRP A 57 7.67 -3.51 9.88
CA TRP A 57 8.31 -3.05 8.65
C TRP A 57 7.49 -3.44 7.42
N TRP A 58 7.24 -2.47 6.57
CA TRP A 58 6.39 -2.62 5.39
C TRP A 58 7.15 -2.22 4.14
N VAL A 59 7.09 -3.09 3.14
CA VAL A 59 7.61 -2.85 1.79
C VAL A 59 6.42 -2.81 0.84
N LYS A 60 6.21 -1.67 0.20
CA LYS A 60 5.18 -1.50 -0.81
C LYS A 60 5.75 -1.77 -2.19
N ILE A 61 5.05 -2.60 -2.95
CA ILE A 61 5.44 -3.05 -4.28
C ILE A 61 4.38 -2.55 -5.25
N GLY A 62 4.77 -1.70 -6.20
CA GLY A 62 3.83 -1.04 -7.11
C GLY A 62 2.79 -0.19 -6.37
N LYS A 63 1.52 -0.26 -6.83
CA LYS A 63 0.43 0.58 -6.30
C LYS A 63 -0.45 -0.13 -5.26
N ASP A 64 -0.62 -1.44 -5.37
CA ASP A 64 -1.68 -2.18 -4.68
C ASP A 64 -1.17 -3.31 -3.79
N THR A 65 0.15 -3.50 -3.67
CA THR A 65 0.71 -4.63 -2.92
C THR A 65 1.60 -4.15 -1.79
N ILE A 66 1.39 -4.68 -0.60
CA ILE A 66 2.18 -4.40 0.60
C ILE A 66 2.65 -5.72 1.20
N LEU A 67 3.92 -5.76 1.59
CA LEU A 67 4.56 -6.90 2.21
C LEU A 67 5.06 -6.51 3.61
N TYR A 68 4.60 -7.22 4.63
CA TYR A 68 5.20 -7.20 5.95
C TYR A 68 6.50 -8.00 5.92
N VAL A 69 7.58 -7.39 6.40
CA VAL A 69 8.90 -8.02 6.51
C VAL A 69 9.31 -8.03 7.97
N TRP A 70 9.75 -9.19 8.48
CA TRP A 70 10.33 -9.26 9.82
C TRP A 70 11.63 -8.49 9.85
N TYR A 71 11.93 -7.82 10.97
CA TYR A 71 13.17 -7.07 11.13
C TYR A 71 14.42 -7.90 10.80
N ASN A 72 14.46 -9.16 11.26
CA ASN A 72 15.60 -10.06 11.01
C ASN A 72 15.71 -10.52 9.54
N ASP A 73 14.65 -10.35 8.74
CA ASP A 73 14.62 -10.71 7.33
C ASP A 73 14.69 -9.45 6.43
N LEU A 74 14.89 -8.26 7.02
CA LEU A 74 15.01 -6.98 6.31
C LEU A 74 16.42 -6.84 5.73
N ASP A 75 16.51 -6.84 4.40
CA ASP A 75 17.75 -6.59 3.67
C ASP A 75 17.80 -5.12 3.24
N THR A 76 18.43 -4.27 4.03
CA THR A 76 18.48 -2.81 3.79
C THR A 76 19.24 -2.42 2.53
N ALA A 77 20.10 -3.30 1.99
CA ALA A 77 20.84 -3.01 0.76
C ALA A 77 19.94 -3.02 -0.48
N THR A 78 18.92 -3.87 -0.46
CA THR A 78 18.06 -4.14 -1.63
C THR A 78 16.58 -3.83 -1.39
N MET A 79 16.11 -3.79 -0.15
CA MET A 79 14.74 -3.40 0.21
C MET A 79 14.65 -1.88 0.35
N LYS A 80 14.83 -1.17 -0.76
CA LYS A 80 14.78 0.29 -0.86
C LYS A 80 14.00 0.74 -2.10
N VAL A 81 13.46 1.95 -2.04
CA VAL A 81 12.64 2.53 -3.13
C VAL A 81 13.41 2.52 -4.45
N GLY A 82 12.73 2.12 -5.53
CA GLY A 82 13.28 2.03 -6.89
C GLY A 82 13.94 0.69 -7.22
N VAL A 83 14.22 -0.17 -6.23
CA VAL A 83 14.77 -1.51 -6.50
C VAL A 83 13.66 -2.47 -6.91
N THR A 84 13.90 -3.21 -8.00
CA THR A 84 13.05 -4.32 -8.41
C THR A 84 13.55 -5.62 -7.78
N ARG A 85 12.71 -6.29 -7.01
CA ARG A 85 13.06 -7.52 -6.30
C ARG A 85 11.89 -8.51 -6.31
N LYS A 86 12.23 -9.80 -6.24
CA LYS A 86 11.30 -10.89 -5.94
C LYS A 86 11.38 -11.29 -4.47
N PHE A 87 10.22 -11.53 -3.87
CA PHE A 87 10.03 -12.01 -2.51
C PHE A 87 9.39 -13.39 -2.59
N TYR A 88 10.05 -14.39 -2.00
CA TYR A 88 9.64 -15.79 -2.00
C TYR A 88 9.02 -16.17 -0.66
N SER A 89 8.24 -17.25 -0.65
CA SER A 89 7.65 -17.80 0.56
C SER A 89 6.77 -16.76 1.28
N ILE A 90 5.65 -16.40 0.65
CA ILE A 90 4.74 -15.36 1.15
C ILE A 90 3.40 -15.94 1.62
N LYS A 91 2.79 -15.31 2.62
CA LYS A 91 1.44 -15.64 3.10
C LYS A 91 0.55 -14.40 3.00
N ARG A 92 -0.70 -14.57 2.55
CA ARG A 92 -1.69 -13.48 2.58
C ARG A 92 -1.98 -13.09 4.02
N LEU A 93 -1.98 -11.79 4.31
CA LEU A 93 -2.41 -11.25 5.58
C LEU A 93 -3.78 -10.63 5.41
N ASP A 94 -4.73 -11.08 6.21
CA ASP A 94 -6.03 -10.45 6.33
C ASP A 94 -5.93 -9.36 7.39
N GLY A 95 -6.11 -8.10 6.98
CA GLY A 95 -6.06 -6.96 7.89
C GLY A 95 -5.40 -5.72 7.30
N ASN A 96 -5.39 -4.66 8.11
CA ASN A 96 -4.89 -3.34 7.72
C ASN A 96 -3.78 -2.84 8.65
N LEU A 97 -2.93 -3.75 9.16
CA LEU A 97 -1.85 -3.40 10.10
C LEU A 97 -0.84 -2.39 9.53
N TRP A 98 -0.76 -2.33 8.19
CA TRP A 98 -0.01 -1.37 7.41
C TRP A 98 -0.56 0.06 7.48
N LYS A 99 -1.83 0.25 7.85
CA LYS A 99 -2.36 1.59 8.12
C LYS A 99 -1.81 2.06 9.46
N LYS A 100 -1.12 3.20 9.45
CA LYS A 100 -0.79 3.95 10.66
C LYS A 100 -2.09 4.19 11.44
N GLU A 101 -2.07 3.93 12.75
CA GLU A 101 -3.20 4.27 13.60
C GLU A 101 -3.33 5.79 13.65
N LYS A 102 -4.57 6.31 13.64
CA LYS A 102 -4.81 7.76 13.68
C LYS A 102 -4.39 8.42 14.99
N SER A 103 -4.13 7.63 16.04
CA SER A 103 -3.95 8.08 17.43
C SER A 103 -2.52 8.04 17.96
N GLU A 104 -1.54 7.52 17.21
CA GLU A 104 -0.14 7.55 17.64
C GLU A 104 0.52 8.84 17.10
N GLY A 105 0.19 9.96 17.76
CA GLY A 105 1.12 11.09 17.80
C GLY A 105 2.41 10.65 18.48
N PRO A 106 3.55 11.31 18.21
CA PRO A 106 4.82 10.95 18.83
C PRO A 106 4.65 10.93 20.35
N ILE A 107 4.91 9.78 20.97
CA ILE A 107 5.12 9.71 22.41
C ILE A 107 6.38 10.53 22.65
N LYS A 108 6.21 11.71 23.27
CA LYS A 108 7.31 12.58 23.70
C LYS A 108 8.10 11.93 24.82
#